data_AF-A0A7Y3FGL5-F1
#
_entry.id   AF-A0A7Y3FGL5-F1
#
_cell.length_a   1.000
_cell.length_b   1.000
_cell.length_c   1.000
_cell.angle_alpha   90.00
_cell.angle_beta   90.00
_cell.angle_gamma   90.00
#
_symmetry.space_group_name_H-M   'P 1'
#
loop_
_entity.id
_entity.type
_entity.pdbx_description
1 polymer ?
#
loop_
_entity_poly.entity_id
_entity_poly.type
_entity_poly.pdbx_seq_one_letter_code
_entity_poly.pdbx_strand_id
1 'polypeptide(L)'
;MSAERSTFRGNQKIQKMPSSIFDLEYFKKLYSKLVAISNDGARYENENYVLQPNQTEEEFQKMKGETFDLYKVTIIILGSKGERIVSHNENIFDVKNLPDEITQILFDNSLSYRNKVQQNPQNMFRIIYDFTKPSIFDFRTKPSVNINNSSIDISGQNETWVNGVYEQLISSIKERKTKRSWLYANYIYEILMLTLIIPLSILNLHMLSDLLAIPTLNLPSIIEVGLYIYMFILFLWIFRGIFNYSRWLFPYTELQYGIKKTVLAHRVFLFGLITSIIYSLIQAIIKIFINNI
;
A
#
# COMPACT_ATOMS: atom_id res chain seq x y z
N MET A 1 32.81 24.54 -2.69
CA MET A 1 32.76 23.58 -1.57
C MET A 1 31.75 22.51 -1.90
N SER A 2 32.24 21.42 -2.48
CA SER A 2 31.45 20.21 -2.77
C SER A 2 31.29 19.46 -1.45
N ALA A 3 30.07 19.32 -0.95
CA ALA A 3 29.78 18.46 0.18
C ALA A 3 30.10 17.01 -0.22
N GLU A 4 31.23 16.49 0.27
CA GLU A 4 31.50 15.06 0.27
C GLU A 4 30.34 14.38 1.01
N ARG A 5 29.42 13.80 0.25
CA ARG A 5 28.51 12.79 0.78
C ARG A 5 29.38 11.59 1.10
N SER A 6 29.85 11.49 2.34
CA SER A 6 30.38 10.24 2.86
C SER A 6 29.30 9.19 2.66
N THR A 7 29.45 8.35 1.63
CA THR A 7 28.64 7.14 1.48
C THR A 7 29.09 6.18 2.56
N PHE A 8 28.68 6.44 3.81
CA PHE A 8 28.58 5.39 4.79
C PHE A 8 27.69 4.33 4.15
N ARG A 9 28.29 3.22 3.72
CA ARG A 9 27.56 1.98 3.48
C ARG A 9 27.05 1.54 4.85
N GLY A 10 26.03 2.24 5.35
CA GLY A 10 25.32 1.81 6.54
C GLY A 10 24.72 0.45 6.24
N ASN A 11 24.75 -0.46 7.22
CA ASN A 11 24.01 -1.70 7.18
C ASN A 11 22.52 -1.36 7.33
N GLN A 12 21.96 -0.68 6.33
CA GLN A 12 20.57 -0.23 6.27
C GLN A 12 19.90 -0.89 5.06
N LYS A 13 18.71 -1.45 5.30
CA LYS A 13 17.85 -2.03 4.28
C LYS A 13 16.52 -1.28 4.30
N ILE A 14 16.24 -0.56 3.21
CA ILE A 14 14.96 0.10 2.99
C ILE A 14 14.27 -0.60 1.83
N GLN A 15 13.03 -1.04 2.04
CA GLN A 15 12.26 -1.75 1.02
C GLN A 15 10.79 -1.32 1.07
N LYS A 16 10.23 -0.98 -0.09
CA LYS A 16 8.78 -0.83 -0.23
C LYS A 16 8.12 -2.21 -0.11
N MET A 17 7.04 -2.29 0.65
CA MET A 17 6.29 -3.53 0.80
C MET A 17 5.60 -3.89 -0.51
N PRO A 18 5.48 -5.19 -0.85
CA PRO A 18 4.60 -5.63 -1.92
C PRO A 18 3.12 -5.42 -1.55
N SER A 19 2.24 -5.44 -2.54
CA SER A 19 0.79 -5.48 -2.32
C SER A 19 0.43 -6.73 -1.54
N SER A 20 -0.18 -6.56 -0.37
CA SER A 20 -0.49 -7.64 0.56
C SER A 20 -1.83 -7.42 1.27
N ILE A 21 -2.42 -8.51 1.75
CA ILE A 21 -3.62 -8.50 2.58
C ILE A 21 -3.24 -8.97 3.98
N PHE A 22 -3.58 -8.16 4.99
CA PHE A 22 -3.27 -8.42 6.38
C PHE A 22 -4.54 -8.55 7.22
N ASP A 23 -4.45 -9.26 8.33
CA ASP A 23 -5.48 -9.37 9.36
C ASP A 23 -4.88 -8.94 10.71
N LEU A 24 -5.72 -8.70 11.72
CA LEU A 24 -5.23 -8.27 13.04
C LEU A 24 -4.36 -9.34 13.73
N GLU A 25 -4.65 -10.62 13.47
CA GLU A 25 -3.92 -11.75 14.03
C GLU A 25 -2.46 -11.79 13.53
N TYR A 26 -2.24 -11.43 12.26
CA TYR A 26 -0.91 -11.25 11.69
C TYR A 26 -0.12 -10.20 12.48
N PHE A 27 -0.73 -9.07 12.82
CA PHE A 27 -0.05 -8.00 13.55
C PHE A 27 0.31 -8.39 14.99
N LYS A 28 -0.54 -9.18 15.65
CA LYS A 28 -0.21 -9.77 16.96
C LYS A 28 1.02 -10.67 16.87
N LYS A 29 1.01 -11.63 15.93
CA LYS A 29 2.14 -12.53 15.70
C LYS A 29 3.41 -11.80 15.28
N LEU A 30 3.27 -10.77 14.45
CA LEU A 30 4.37 -9.92 14.02
C LEU A 30 4.96 -9.16 15.21
N TYR A 31 4.13 -8.58 16.07
CA TYR A 31 4.58 -7.88 17.27
C TYR A 31 5.45 -8.78 18.16
N SER A 32 4.96 -9.99 18.48
CA SER A 32 5.72 -10.97 19.25
C SER A 32 7.10 -11.28 18.62
N LYS A 33 7.18 -11.42 17.29
CA LYS A 33 8.46 -11.59 16.57
C LYS A 33 9.35 -10.35 16.67
N LEU A 34 8.78 -9.16 16.51
CA LEU A 34 9.50 -7.88 16.59
C LEU A 34 10.06 -7.63 17.99
N VAL A 35 9.35 -8.03 19.04
CA VAL A 35 9.85 -7.96 20.42
C VAL A 35 11.08 -8.86 20.59
N ALA A 36 11.04 -10.10 20.08
CA ALA A 36 12.20 -10.98 20.10
C ALA A 36 13.40 -10.38 19.34
N ILE A 37 13.17 -9.90 18.12
CA ILE A 37 14.19 -9.21 17.30
C ILE A 37 14.79 -8.00 18.04
N SER A 38 13.94 -7.21 18.69
CA SER A 38 14.39 -6.01 19.41
C SER A 38 15.23 -6.38 20.63
N ASN A 39 14.79 -7.39 21.39
CA ASN A 39 15.53 -7.91 22.53
C ASN A 39 16.90 -8.47 22.11
N ASP A 40 16.98 -9.17 20.98
CA ASP A 40 18.25 -9.65 20.44
C ASP A 40 19.16 -8.47 20.07
N GLY A 41 18.62 -7.45 19.39
CA GLY A 41 19.35 -6.24 19.06
C GLY A 41 19.86 -5.47 20.29
N ALA A 42 19.08 -5.47 21.38
CA ALA A 42 19.45 -4.88 22.67
C ALA A 42 20.55 -5.67 23.38
N ARG A 43 20.49 -7.00 23.36
CA ARG A 43 21.56 -7.87 23.90
C ARG A 43 22.89 -7.60 23.20
N TYR A 44 22.88 -7.55 21.87
CA TYR A 44 24.06 -7.23 21.09
C TYR A 44 24.66 -5.87 21.45
N GLU A 45 23.85 -4.82 21.59
CA GLU A 45 24.38 -3.51 22.02
C GLU A 45 24.96 -3.58 23.45
N ASN A 46 24.24 -4.21 24.36
CA ASN A 46 24.67 -4.35 25.75
C ASN A 46 25.97 -5.15 25.91
N GLU A 47 26.18 -6.20 25.12
CA GLU A 47 27.41 -7.00 25.12
C GLU A 47 28.65 -6.18 24.72
N ASN A 48 28.46 -5.13 23.91
CA ASN A 48 29.54 -4.25 23.45
C ASN A 48 29.81 -3.05 24.38
N TYR A 49 29.04 -2.87 25.45
CA TYR A 49 29.35 -1.83 26.43
C TYR A 49 30.58 -2.20 27.26
N VAL A 50 31.43 -1.20 27.50
CA VAL A 50 32.66 -1.30 28.29
C VAL A 50 32.49 -0.47 29.56
N LEU A 51 32.87 -1.04 30.71
CA LEU A 51 32.88 -0.36 32.00
C LEU A 51 33.79 0.87 31.94
N GLN A 52 33.25 2.04 32.25
CA GLN A 52 34.05 3.28 32.30
C GLN A 52 34.88 3.32 33.59
N PRO A 53 36.10 3.90 33.58
CA PRO A 53 36.98 3.91 34.76
C PRO A 53 36.40 4.58 36.01
N ASN A 54 35.40 5.44 35.85
CA ASN A 54 34.72 6.19 36.91
C ASN A 54 33.37 5.59 37.33
N GLN A 55 32.99 4.44 36.79
CA GLN A 55 31.70 3.81 37.04
C GLN A 55 31.89 2.55 37.90
N THR A 56 31.01 2.36 38.88
CA THR A 56 30.98 1.12 39.65
C THR A 56 30.31 -0.01 38.85
N GLU A 57 30.63 -1.27 39.17
CA GLU A 57 30.01 -2.42 38.49
C GLU A 57 28.49 -2.44 38.66
N GLU A 58 27.97 -2.03 39.83
CA GLU A 58 26.54 -1.96 40.09
C GLU A 58 25.85 -0.90 39.20
N GLU A 59 26.45 0.29 39.08
CA GLU A 59 25.96 1.34 38.18
C GLU A 59 26.00 0.91 36.72
N PHE A 60 27.02 0.14 36.33
CA PHE A 60 27.16 -0.39 34.98
C PHE A 60 26.06 -1.40 34.65
N GLN A 61 25.83 -2.38 35.53
CA GLN A 61 24.76 -3.35 35.33
C GLN A 61 23.37 -2.69 35.33
N LYS A 62 23.16 -1.72 36.21
CA LYS A 62 21.92 -0.93 36.23
C LYS A 62 21.71 -0.19 34.90
N MET A 63 22.74 0.48 34.39
CA MET A 63 22.68 1.20 33.11
C MET A 63 22.40 0.25 31.94
N LYS A 64 23.01 -0.95 31.91
CA LYS A 64 22.71 -1.97 30.89
C LYS A 64 21.25 -2.42 30.94
N GLY A 65 20.70 -2.63 32.15
CA GLY A 65 19.29 -2.98 32.34
C GLY A 65 18.36 -1.87 31.88
N GLU A 66 18.63 -0.63 32.29
CA GLU A 66 17.85 0.54 31.87
C GLU A 66 17.87 0.74 30.35
N THR A 67 19.04 0.59 29.72
CA THR A 67 19.17 0.68 28.25
C THR A 67 18.44 -0.45 27.54
N PHE A 68 18.53 -1.68 28.05
CA PHE A 68 17.79 -2.83 27.50
C PHE A 68 16.29 -2.54 27.46
N ASP A 69 15.75 -1.98 28.55
CA ASP A 69 14.34 -1.63 28.68
C ASP A 69 13.90 -0.50 27.73
N LEU A 70 14.81 0.21 27.08
CA LEU A 70 14.49 1.23 26.07
C LEU A 70 14.24 0.66 24.67
N TYR A 71 14.64 -0.59 24.39
CA TYR A 71 14.38 -1.30 23.13
C TYR A 71 12.95 -1.80 22.97
N LYS A 72 12.00 -1.12 23.60
CA LYS A 72 10.58 -1.47 23.55
C LYS A 72 10.01 -1.19 22.17
N VAL A 73 9.38 -2.22 21.61
CA VAL A 73 8.62 -2.08 20.36
C VAL A 73 7.39 -1.23 20.62
N THR A 74 7.28 -0.12 19.90
CA THR A 74 6.14 0.78 19.94
C THR A 74 5.25 0.50 18.75
N ILE A 75 3.96 0.32 19.02
CA ILE A 75 2.90 0.22 18.02
C ILE A 75 2.20 1.58 17.97
N ILE A 76 2.08 2.17 16.78
CA ILE A 76 1.26 3.37 16.56
C ILE A 76 0.20 3.03 15.52
N ILE A 77 -1.07 3.17 15.90
CA ILE A 77 -2.22 2.96 15.02
C ILE A 77 -2.85 4.32 14.74
N LEU A 78 -3.01 4.64 13.46
CA LEU A 78 -3.68 5.85 13.00
C LEU A 78 -5.04 5.50 12.40
N GLY A 79 -6.08 6.23 12.81
CA GLY A 79 -7.43 6.15 12.27
C GLY A 79 -7.69 7.17 11.16
N SER A 80 -8.79 7.01 10.43
CA SER A 80 -9.19 7.94 9.36
C SER A 80 -9.74 9.27 9.87
N LYS A 81 -10.15 9.38 11.14
CA LYS A 81 -10.64 10.63 11.77
C LYS A 81 -9.55 11.35 12.57
N GLY A 82 -8.29 10.98 12.37
CA GLY A 82 -7.15 11.55 13.09
C GLY A 82 -6.88 10.92 14.45
N GLU A 83 -7.54 9.81 14.78
CA GLU A 83 -7.26 9.05 16.00
C GLU A 83 -5.81 8.53 15.96
N ARG A 84 -5.11 8.63 17.10
CA ARG A 84 -3.76 8.10 17.26
C ARG A 84 -3.67 7.31 18.55
N ILE A 85 -3.39 6.02 18.42
CA ILE A 85 -3.25 5.10 19.54
C ILE A 85 -1.80 4.64 19.59
N VAL A 86 -1.17 4.76 20.76
CA VAL A 86 0.21 4.32 20.99
C VAL A 86 0.18 3.21 22.04
N SER A 87 0.86 2.10 21.77
CA SER A 87 0.93 0.95 22.69
C SER A 87 2.29 0.28 22.63
N HIS A 88 2.63 -0.45 23.70
CA HIS A 88 3.78 -1.36 23.79
C HIS A 88 3.32 -2.78 24.11
N ASN A 89 2.10 -3.14 23.67
CA ASN A 89 1.49 -4.43 23.91
C ASN A 89 0.59 -4.83 22.73
N GLU A 90 0.66 -6.10 22.32
CA GLU A 90 -0.15 -6.72 21.26
C GLU A 90 -1.65 -6.72 21.52
N ASN A 91 -2.08 -6.64 22.78
CA ASN A 91 -3.49 -6.53 23.17
C ASN A 91 -4.17 -5.29 22.58
N ILE A 92 -3.38 -4.33 22.05
CA ILE A 92 -3.93 -3.18 21.31
C ILE A 92 -4.71 -3.59 20.06
N PHE A 93 -4.43 -4.77 19.50
CA PHE A 93 -5.16 -5.31 18.35
C PHE A 93 -6.48 -5.99 18.75
N ASP A 94 -6.90 -5.91 20.02
CA ASP A 94 -8.22 -6.33 20.44
C ASP A 94 -9.29 -5.30 20.05
N VAL A 95 -10.37 -5.78 19.44
CA VAL A 95 -11.33 -4.99 18.63
C VAL A 95 -11.95 -3.80 19.36
N LYS A 96 -12.10 -3.84 20.68
CA LYS A 96 -12.90 -2.86 21.44
C LYS A 96 -12.36 -1.43 21.40
N ASN A 97 -11.06 -1.26 21.17
CA ASN A 97 -10.39 0.04 21.26
C ASN A 97 -9.82 0.54 19.94
N LEU A 98 -10.08 -0.15 18.82
CA LEU A 98 -9.52 0.21 17.53
C LEU A 98 -10.40 1.24 16.81
N PRO A 99 -9.80 2.15 16.00
CA PRO A 99 -10.57 3.05 15.15
C PRO A 99 -11.42 2.27 14.14
N ASP A 100 -12.59 2.81 13.76
CA ASP A 100 -13.49 2.19 12.78
C ASP A 100 -12.77 1.85 11.45
N GLU A 101 -11.86 2.72 11.03
CA GLU A 101 -11.04 2.55 9.84
C GLU A 101 -9.59 2.93 10.16
N ILE A 102 -8.72 1.93 10.16
CA ILE A 102 -7.28 2.10 10.37
C ILE A 102 -6.64 2.50 9.04
N THR A 103 -5.93 3.62 9.04
CA THR A 103 -5.20 4.12 7.87
C THR A 103 -3.73 3.74 7.90
N GLN A 104 -3.15 3.57 9.08
CA GLN A 104 -1.74 3.18 9.21
C GLN A 104 -1.49 2.39 10.50
N ILE A 105 -0.61 1.40 10.42
CA ILE A 105 0.00 0.74 11.59
C ILE A 105 1.52 0.89 11.45
N LEU A 106 2.16 1.42 12.48
CA LEU A 106 3.60 1.59 12.58
C LEU A 106 4.14 0.71 13.70
N PHE A 107 5.24 0.02 13.44
CA PHE A 107 6.10 -0.57 14.46
C PHE A 107 7.45 0.13 14.47
N ASP A 108 7.93 0.52 15.65
CA ASP A 108 9.21 1.22 15.83
C ASP A 108 9.82 0.84 17.19
N ASN A 109 11.04 0.30 17.22
CA ASN A 109 11.75 -0.01 18.47
C ASN A 109 12.70 1.11 18.96
N SER A 110 12.89 2.15 18.16
CA SER A 110 13.82 3.25 18.44
C SER A 110 13.18 4.44 19.13
N LEU A 111 11.85 4.52 19.18
CA LEU A 111 11.15 5.70 19.72
C LEU A 111 11.46 5.95 21.19
N SER A 112 11.31 4.93 22.05
CA SER A 112 11.57 5.04 23.49
C SER A 112 13.03 5.37 23.77
N TYR A 113 13.95 4.71 23.07
CA TYR A 113 15.39 4.96 23.15
C TYR A 113 15.73 6.41 22.77
N ARG A 114 15.27 6.90 21.60
CA ARG A 114 15.49 8.27 21.16
C ARG A 114 14.96 9.31 22.16
N ASN A 115 13.77 9.08 22.71
CA ASN A 115 13.16 10.02 23.65
C ASN A 115 13.95 10.13 24.95
N LYS A 116 14.62 9.05 25.39
CA LYS A 116 15.38 9.02 26.65
C LYS A 116 16.85 9.41 26.48
N VAL A 117 17.52 8.87 25.46
CA VAL A 117 18.98 8.99 25.24
C VAL A 117 19.32 10.09 24.24
N GLN A 118 18.35 10.61 23.48
CA GLN A 118 18.55 11.60 22.42
C GLN A 118 19.48 11.12 21.28
N GLN A 119 19.62 9.80 21.13
CA GLN A 119 20.38 9.14 20.08
C GLN A 119 19.57 7.98 19.48
N ASN A 120 19.95 7.50 18.29
CA ASN A 120 19.37 6.27 17.75
C ASN A 120 20.04 5.05 18.38
N PRO A 121 19.28 3.99 18.71
CA PRO A 121 19.88 2.72 19.09
C PRO A 121 20.70 2.15 17.92
N GLN A 122 21.70 1.32 18.21
CA GLN A 122 22.56 0.75 17.16
C GLN A 122 21.79 -0.17 16.23
N ASN A 123 20.77 -0.86 16.74
CA ASN A 123 19.90 -1.78 16.01
C ASN A 123 18.46 -1.29 16.07
N MET A 124 17.92 -0.82 14.95
CA MET A 124 16.54 -0.38 14.85
C MET A 124 15.83 -0.95 13.65
N PHE A 125 14.51 -1.04 13.79
CA PHE A 125 13.60 -1.23 12.69
C PHE A 125 12.44 -0.25 12.80
N ARG A 126 11.94 0.15 11.65
CA ARG A 126 10.73 0.93 11.47
C ARG A 126 9.93 0.32 10.35
N ILE A 127 8.71 -0.12 10.67
CA ILE A 127 7.84 -0.82 9.73
C ILE A 127 6.54 -0.05 9.62
N ILE A 128 6.24 0.44 8.43
CA ILE A 128 5.04 1.21 8.12
C ILE A 128 4.13 0.33 7.27
N TYR A 129 2.93 0.07 7.76
CA TYR A 129 1.81 -0.48 6.99
C TYR A 129 0.83 0.65 6.73
N ASP A 130 0.71 1.06 5.47
CA ASP A 130 -0.21 2.09 5.01
C ASP A 130 -1.42 1.42 4.34
N PHE A 131 -2.61 1.66 4.89
CA PHE A 131 -3.89 1.15 4.40
C PHE A 131 -4.76 2.24 3.76
N THR A 132 -4.18 3.41 3.50
CA THR A 132 -4.91 4.51 2.86
C THR A 132 -5.44 4.07 1.49
N LYS A 133 -6.71 4.38 1.26
CA LYS A 133 -7.37 4.11 -0.02
C LYS A 133 -7.22 5.32 -0.94
N PRO A 134 -6.98 5.13 -2.24
CA PRO A 134 -7.02 6.23 -3.18
C PRO A 134 -8.42 6.85 -3.23
N SER A 135 -8.51 8.15 -3.48
CA SER A 135 -9.81 8.79 -3.70
C SER A 135 -10.48 8.24 -4.97
N ILE A 136 -11.79 8.03 -4.92
CA ILE A 136 -12.57 7.50 -6.04
C ILE A 136 -12.55 8.47 -7.24
N PHE A 137 -12.61 9.77 -6.95
CA PHE A 137 -12.71 10.83 -7.97
C PHE A 137 -11.51 11.79 -7.89
N ASP A 138 -10.31 11.25 -8.02
CA ASP A 138 -9.10 12.06 -8.18
C ASP A 138 -8.71 12.21 -9.65
N PHE A 139 -8.99 13.40 -10.19
CA PHE A 139 -8.61 13.79 -11.54
C PHE A 139 -7.29 14.57 -11.60
N ARG A 140 -6.72 14.93 -10.43
CA ARG A 140 -5.48 15.70 -10.34
C ARG A 140 -4.25 14.81 -10.41
N THR A 141 -4.29 13.65 -9.75
CA THR A 141 -3.17 12.71 -9.76
C THR A 141 -3.15 11.86 -11.03
N LYS A 142 -1.94 11.48 -11.45
CA LYS A 142 -1.74 10.51 -12.53
C LYS A 142 -2.28 9.15 -12.08
N PRO A 143 -3.21 8.52 -12.81
CA PRO A 143 -3.85 7.28 -12.39
C PRO A 143 -2.90 6.10 -12.13
N SER A 144 -1.68 6.11 -12.69
CA SER A 144 -0.69 5.05 -12.49
C SER A 144 0.20 5.23 -11.25
N VAL A 145 0.11 6.36 -10.52
CA VAL A 145 0.93 6.57 -9.32
C VAL A 145 0.40 5.75 -8.16
N ASN A 146 1.29 5.01 -7.49
CA ASN A 146 0.98 4.35 -6.23
C ASN A 146 1.24 5.29 -5.06
N ILE A 147 0.17 5.66 -4.34
CA ILE A 147 0.23 6.53 -3.16
C ILE A 147 0.59 5.79 -1.87
N ASN A 148 0.66 4.45 -1.91
CA ASN A 148 0.94 3.65 -0.74
C ASN A 148 2.37 3.84 -0.24
N ASN A 149 2.51 4.19 1.04
CA ASN A 149 3.79 4.43 1.69
C ASN A 149 4.20 3.29 2.63
N SER A 150 3.71 2.06 2.40
CA SER A 150 4.13 0.92 3.21
C SER A 150 5.61 0.60 2.96
N SER A 151 6.39 0.56 4.02
CA SER A 151 7.85 0.41 3.93
C SER A 151 8.43 -0.30 5.14
N ILE A 152 9.55 -0.97 4.91
CA ILE A 152 10.40 -1.55 5.95
C ILE A 152 11.72 -0.79 5.90
N ASP A 153 12.15 -0.29 7.04
CA ASP A 153 13.46 0.33 7.23
C ASP A 153 14.12 -0.37 8.41
N ILE A 154 15.24 -1.04 8.16
CA ILE A 154 16.03 -1.74 9.18
C ILE A 154 17.44 -1.20 9.09
N SER A 155 18.02 -0.81 10.21
CA SER A 155 19.41 -0.39 10.29
C SER A 155 20.08 -0.96 11.53
N GLY A 156 21.31 -1.42 11.37
CA GLY A 156 22.09 -2.01 12.45
C GLY A 156 23.57 -1.65 12.33
N GLN A 157 24.35 -1.86 13.38
CA GLN A 157 25.81 -1.95 13.23
C GLN A 157 26.22 -3.32 12.68
N ASN A 158 25.50 -4.38 13.05
CA ASN A 158 25.79 -5.75 12.62
C ASN A 158 25.04 -6.12 11.33
N GLU A 159 25.77 -6.38 10.24
CA GLU A 159 25.18 -6.75 8.95
C GLU A 159 24.40 -8.07 8.99
N THR A 160 24.88 -9.07 9.73
CA THR A 160 24.20 -10.37 9.88
C THR A 160 22.85 -10.20 10.56
N TRP A 161 22.76 -9.39 11.61
CA TRP A 161 21.49 -9.07 12.28
C TRP A 161 20.53 -8.38 11.30
N VAL A 162 20.99 -7.34 10.59
CA VAL A 162 20.16 -6.60 9.62
C VAL A 162 19.61 -7.52 8.53
N ASN A 163 20.45 -8.35 7.93
CA ASN A 163 20.05 -9.28 6.87
C ASN A 163 19.09 -10.36 7.41
N GLY A 164 19.34 -10.89 8.60
CA GLY A 164 18.47 -11.90 9.24
C GLY A 164 17.07 -11.36 9.52
N VAL A 165 16.98 -10.17 10.12
CA VAL A 165 15.71 -9.48 10.39
C VAL A 165 14.99 -9.15 9.09
N TYR A 166 15.71 -8.63 8.10
CA TYR A 166 15.15 -8.29 6.80
C TYR A 166 14.50 -9.50 6.11
N GLU A 167 15.23 -10.62 6.01
CA GLU A 167 14.69 -11.84 5.37
C GLU A 167 13.50 -12.41 6.14
N GLN A 168 13.55 -12.41 7.47
CA GLN A 168 12.44 -12.87 8.30
C GLN A 168 11.16 -12.02 8.11
N LEU A 169 11.30 -10.70 8.03
CA LEU A 169 10.17 -9.79 7.80
C LEU A 169 9.64 -9.92 6.37
N ILE A 170 10.52 -9.91 5.37
CA ILE A 170 10.13 -9.97 3.96
C ILE A 170 9.47 -11.31 3.63
N SER A 171 9.99 -12.43 4.12
CA SER A 171 9.36 -13.74 3.94
C SER A 171 7.93 -13.74 4.51
N SER A 172 7.74 -13.24 5.73
CA SER A 172 6.41 -13.16 6.35
C SER A 172 5.40 -12.30 5.55
N ILE A 173 5.88 -11.26 4.87
CA ILE A 173 5.04 -10.37 4.05
C ILE A 173 4.76 -10.99 2.68
N LYS A 174 5.74 -11.69 2.08
CA LYS A 174 5.59 -12.37 0.79
C LYS A 174 4.52 -13.45 0.84
N GLU A 175 4.38 -14.16 1.95
CA GLU A 175 3.30 -15.13 2.19
C GLU A 175 1.89 -14.53 2.08
N ARG A 176 1.77 -13.21 2.27
CA ARG A 176 0.51 -12.45 2.23
C ARG A 176 0.31 -11.66 0.93
N LYS A 177 1.17 -11.85 -0.07
CA LYS A 177 1.15 -11.10 -1.33
C LYS A 177 -0.16 -11.33 -2.11
N THR A 178 -0.73 -10.25 -2.65
CA THR A 178 -1.92 -10.34 -3.49
C THR A 178 -1.57 -10.56 -4.96
N LYS A 179 -2.42 -11.30 -5.67
CA LYS A 179 -2.38 -11.42 -7.14
C LYS A 179 -2.83 -10.14 -7.87
N ARG A 180 -3.39 -9.16 -7.14
CA ARG A 180 -3.98 -7.93 -7.70
C ARG A 180 -2.99 -6.78 -7.82
N SER A 181 -1.71 -7.02 -7.51
CA SER A 181 -0.62 -6.03 -7.64
C SER A 181 -0.49 -5.43 -9.03
N TRP A 182 -0.94 -6.12 -10.08
CA TRP A 182 -0.91 -5.63 -11.46
C TRP A 182 -1.73 -4.34 -11.66
N LEU A 183 -2.80 -4.11 -10.87
CA LEU A 183 -3.59 -2.86 -10.91
C LEU A 183 -2.78 -1.61 -10.49
N TYR A 184 -1.62 -1.85 -9.87
CA TYR A 184 -0.70 -0.84 -9.38
C TYR A 184 0.64 -0.88 -10.11
N ALA A 185 0.73 -1.65 -11.19
CA ALA A 185 1.91 -1.65 -12.04
C ALA A 185 2.08 -0.29 -12.71
N ASN A 186 3.33 0.11 -12.91
CA ASN A 186 3.62 1.35 -13.63
C ASN A 186 3.02 1.27 -15.05
N TYR A 187 2.40 2.36 -15.49
CA TYR A 187 1.82 2.52 -16.82
C TYR A 187 0.62 1.60 -17.14
N ILE A 188 0.06 0.88 -16.16
CA ILE A 188 -1.04 -0.05 -16.44
C ILE A 188 -2.29 0.68 -16.98
N TYR A 189 -2.56 1.89 -16.46
CA TYR A 189 -3.69 2.70 -16.92
C TYR A 189 -3.52 3.08 -18.39
N GLU A 190 -2.34 3.54 -18.78
CA GLU A 190 -1.98 3.94 -20.14
C GLU A 190 -2.05 2.75 -21.10
N ILE A 191 -1.53 1.58 -20.69
CA ILE A 191 -1.60 0.35 -21.48
C ILE A 191 -3.05 -0.06 -21.72
N LEU A 192 -3.89 -0.09 -20.67
CA LEU A 192 -5.31 -0.43 -20.80
C LEU A 192 -6.05 0.61 -21.65
N MET A 193 -5.75 1.89 -21.46
CA MET A 193 -6.35 2.97 -22.24
C MET A 193 -6.08 2.76 -23.74
N LEU A 194 -4.83 2.53 -24.09
CA LEU A 194 -4.40 2.43 -25.48
C LEU A 194 -4.87 1.13 -26.15
N THR A 195 -4.69 -0.01 -25.47
CA THR A 195 -4.92 -1.33 -26.08
C THR A 195 -6.38 -1.76 -26.02
N LEU A 196 -7.15 -1.27 -25.04
CA LEU A 196 -8.54 -1.66 -24.83
C LEU A 196 -9.47 -0.47 -25.05
N ILE A 197 -9.35 0.58 -24.26
CA ILE A 197 -10.43 1.59 -24.13
C ILE A 197 -10.58 2.45 -25.38
N ILE A 198 -9.50 2.87 -26.03
CA ILE A 198 -9.57 3.65 -27.27
C ILE A 198 -10.27 2.84 -28.39
N PRO A 199 -9.83 1.62 -28.73
CA PRO A 199 -10.53 0.77 -29.69
C PRO A 199 -12.02 0.55 -29.34
N LEU A 200 -12.30 0.28 -28.06
CA LEU A 200 -13.68 0.09 -27.61
C LEU A 200 -14.53 1.34 -27.75
N SER A 201 -13.97 2.51 -27.45
CA SER A 201 -14.68 3.77 -27.59
C SER A 201 -15.04 4.01 -29.05
N ILE A 202 -14.12 3.77 -29.99
CA ILE A 202 -14.37 3.90 -31.42
C ILE A 202 -15.46 2.92 -31.89
N LEU A 203 -15.40 1.65 -31.46
CA LEU A 203 -16.42 0.65 -31.79
C LEU A 203 -17.81 1.05 -31.27
N ASN A 204 -17.90 1.53 -30.02
CA ASN A 204 -19.16 1.99 -29.45
C ASN A 204 -19.68 3.24 -30.18
N LEU A 205 -18.82 4.17 -30.61
CA LEU A 205 -19.24 5.31 -31.43
C LEU A 205 -19.81 4.88 -32.77
N HIS A 206 -19.23 3.86 -33.41
CA HIS A 206 -19.78 3.29 -34.63
C HIS A 206 -21.15 2.64 -34.40
N MET A 207 -21.33 1.90 -33.31
CA MET A 207 -22.66 1.34 -32.99
C MET A 207 -23.69 2.42 -32.64
N LEU A 208 -23.23 3.54 -32.05
CA LEU A 208 -24.08 4.67 -31.74
C LEU A 208 -24.38 5.56 -32.95
N SER A 209 -23.62 5.46 -34.06
CA SER A 209 -23.92 6.27 -35.25
C SER A 209 -25.31 5.97 -35.79
N ASP A 210 -25.73 4.71 -35.75
CA ASP A 210 -27.09 4.32 -36.18
C ASP A 210 -28.18 4.91 -35.27
N LEU A 211 -27.87 5.08 -33.97
CA LEU A 211 -28.76 5.73 -33.00
C LEU A 211 -28.78 7.26 -33.17
N LEU A 212 -27.68 7.86 -33.61
CA LEU A 212 -27.60 9.30 -33.86
C LEU A 212 -28.14 9.68 -35.24
N ALA A 213 -28.12 8.75 -36.20
CA ALA A 213 -28.65 8.91 -37.55
C ALA A 213 -30.19 8.83 -37.63
N ILE A 214 -30.91 8.97 -36.50
CA ILE A 214 -32.36 9.02 -36.50
C ILE A 214 -32.79 10.23 -37.37
N PRO A 215 -33.57 10.02 -38.46
CA PRO A 215 -33.92 11.05 -39.44
C PRO A 215 -34.61 12.29 -38.85
N THR A 216 -35.11 12.21 -37.63
CA THR A 216 -35.84 13.30 -36.96
C THR A 216 -34.93 14.43 -36.48
N LEU A 217 -33.62 14.21 -36.34
CA LEU A 217 -32.72 15.20 -35.75
C LEU A 217 -32.05 16.13 -36.76
N ASN A 218 -31.88 15.71 -38.04
CA ASN A 218 -31.29 16.50 -39.15
C ASN A 218 -30.17 17.46 -38.71
N LEU A 219 -29.21 16.95 -37.92
CA LEU A 219 -28.15 17.78 -37.38
C LEU A 219 -27.17 18.20 -38.49
N PRO A 220 -26.69 19.45 -38.50
CA PRO A 220 -25.56 19.85 -39.33
C PRO A 220 -24.34 18.96 -39.06
N SER A 221 -23.59 18.57 -40.10
CA SER A 221 -22.45 17.63 -39.98
C SER A 221 -21.42 18.05 -38.94
N ILE A 222 -21.23 19.36 -38.72
CA ILE A 222 -20.31 19.87 -37.70
C ILE A 222 -20.76 19.55 -36.27
N ILE A 223 -22.06 19.58 -36.01
CA ILE A 223 -22.64 19.23 -34.70
C ILE A 223 -22.51 17.73 -34.47
N GLU A 224 -22.77 16.93 -35.50
CA GLU A 224 -22.63 15.47 -35.45
C GLU A 224 -21.19 15.05 -35.10
N VAL A 225 -20.19 15.59 -35.80
CA VAL A 225 -18.76 15.36 -35.49
C VAL A 225 -18.42 15.80 -34.06
N GLY A 226 -18.94 16.97 -33.64
CA GLY A 226 -18.78 17.44 -32.27
C GLY A 226 -19.31 16.45 -31.24
N LEU A 227 -20.51 15.90 -31.45
CA LEU A 227 -21.12 14.90 -30.57
C LEU A 227 -20.26 13.63 -30.47
N TYR A 228 -19.71 13.12 -31.58
CA TYR A 228 -18.81 11.96 -31.52
C TYR A 228 -17.55 12.23 -30.69
N ILE A 229 -16.95 13.42 -30.82
CA ILE A 229 -15.77 13.81 -30.02
C ILE A 229 -16.13 13.87 -28.54
N TYR A 230 -17.26 14.50 -28.18
CA TYR A 230 -17.72 14.56 -26.79
C TYR A 230 -18.01 13.18 -26.21
N MET A 231 -18.65 12.29 -26.97
CA MET A 231 -18.92 10.92 -26.57
C MET A 231 -17.63 10.10 -26.39
N PHE A 232 -16.65 10.28 -27.29
CA PHE A 232 -15.32 9.68 -27.14
C PHE A 232 -14.65 10.11 -25.83
N ILE A 233 -14.62 11.42 -25.56
CA ILE A 233 -14.08 11.97 -24.32
C ILE A 233 -14.83 11.40 -23.11
N LEU A 234 -16.17 11.35 -23.16
CA LEU A 234 -17.00 10.79 -22.10
C LEU A 234 -16.63 9.34 -21.78
N PHE A 235 -16.38 8.49 -22.79
CA PHE A 235 -15.93 7.12 -22.57
C PHE A 235 -14.57 7.05 -21.86
N LEU A 236 -13.62 7.92 -22.21
CA LEU A 236 -12.33 8.01 -21.52
C LEU A 236 -12.50 8.44 -20.04
N TRP A 237 -13.41 9.37 -19.77
CA TRP A 237 -13.73 9.81 -18.40
C TRP A 237 -14.40 8.70 -17.59
N ILE A 238 -15.37 7.99 -18.17
CA ILE A 238 -16.01 6.82 -17.54
C ILE A 238 -14.97 5.76 -17.21
N PHE A 239 -14.08 5.43 -18.16
CA PHE A 239 -13.00 4.49 -17.91
C PHE A 239 -12.09 4.94 -16.76
N ARG A 240 -11.68 6.22 -16.74
CA ARG A 240 -10.89 6.76 -15.64
C ARG A 240 -11.60 6.62 -14.29
N GLY A 241 -12.90 6.90 -14.25
CA GLY A 241 -13.73 6.70 -13.07
C GLY A 241 -13.76 5.24 -12.61
N ILE A 242 -14.02 4.31 -13.53
CA ILE A 242 -14.04 2.86 -13.24
C ILE A 242 -12.67 2.38 -12.76
N PHE A 243 -11.58 2.84 -13.37
CA PHE A 243 -10.22 2.45 -12.99
C PHE A 243 -9.87 2.93 -11.58
N ASN A 244 -10.11 4.21 -11.27
CA ASN A 244 -9.89 4.76 -9.93
C ASN A 244 -10.77 4.07 -8.89
N TYR A 245 -12.04 3.84 -9.22
CA TYR A 245 -12.97 3.10 -8.37
C TYR A 245 -12.49 1.67 -8.10
N SER A 246 -11.94 0.99 -9.11
CA SER A 246 -11.36 -0.35 -8.97
C SER A 246 -10.17 -0.33 -7.99
N ARG A 247 -9.29 0.67 -8.06
CA ARG A 247 -8.17 0.82 -7.11
C ARG A 247 -8.65 1.13 -5.69
N TRP A 248 -9.69 1.96 -5.53
CA TRP A 248 -10.31 2.18 -4.22
C TRP A 248 -10.87 0.89 -3.63
N LEU A 249 -11.50 0.07 -4.47
CA LEU A 249 -12.13 -1.18 -4.08
C LEU A 249 -11.12 -2.29 -3.76
N PHE A 250 -9.97 -2.25 -4.43
CA PHE A 250 -8.86 -3.17 -4.26
C PHE A 250 -7.59 -2.38 -3.91
N PRO A 251 -7.47 -1.86 -2.68
CA PRO A 251 -6.32 -1.05 -2.27
C PRO A 251 -5.01 -1.85 -2.38
N TYR A 252 -3.88 -1.15 -2.51
CA TYR A 252 -2.58 -1.79 -2.65
C TYR A 252 -2.26 -2.70 -1.45
N THR A 253 -2.51 -2.20 -0.26
CA THR A 253 -2.43 -2.93 0.99
C THR A 253 -3.81 -2.91 1.65
N GLU A 254 -4.35 -4.08 1.98
CA GLU A 254 -5.69 -4.23 2.53
C GLU A 254 -5.62 -4.80 3.94
N LEU A 255 -6.35 -4.17 4.87
CA LEU A 255 -6.57 -4.71 6.20
C LEU A 255 -7.95 -5.40 6.25
N GLN A 256 -7.98 -6.68 6.60
CA GLN A 256 -9.19 -7.46 6.84
C GLN A 256 -9.76 -7.15 8.23
N TYR A 257 -10.08 -5.89 8.45
CA TYR A 257 -10.71 -5.40 9.67
C TYR A 257 -11.89 -4.51 9.29
N GLY A 258 -13.06 -4.79 9.86
CA GLY A 258 -14.25 -3.97 9.64
C GLY A 258 -14.68 -3.86 8.17
N ILE A 259 -14.35 -4.84 7.31
CA ILE A 259 -14.77 -4.82 5.90
C ILE A 259 -16.30 -4.81 5.86
N LYS A 260 -16.85 -3.65 5.49
CA LYS A 260 -18.29 -3.45 5.38
C LYS A 260 -18.84 -4.34 4.26
N LYS A 261 -19.99 -4.98 4.49
CA LYS A 261 -20.72 -5.77 3.47
C LYS A 261 -20.92 -4.99 2.17
N THR A 262 -21.09 -3.68 2.27
CA THR A 262 -21.18 -2.74 1.14
C THR A 262 -19.97 -2.83 0.20
N VAL A 263 -18.75 -2.92 0.72
CA VAL A 263 -17.53 -3.05 -0.11
C VAL A 263 -17.54 -4.36 -0.89
N LEU A 264 -17.99 -5.45 -0.27
CA LEU A 264 -18.12 -6.74 -0.97
C LEU A 264 -19.18 -6.68 -2.07
N ALA A 265 -20.33 -6.04 -1.81
CA ALA A 265 -21.37 -5.85 -2.82
C ALA A 265 -20.84 -5.06 -4.04
N HIS A 266 -20.07 -4.00 -3.79
CA HIS A 266 -19.43 -3.24 -4.86
C HIS A 266 -18.41 -4.07 -5.67
N ARG A 267 -17.68 -4.99 -5.02
CA ARG A 267 -16.77 -5.93 -5.72
C ARG A 267 -17.53 -6.84 -6.68
N VAL A 268 -18.65 -7.38 -6.23
CA VAL A 268 -19.51 -8.23 -7.06
C VAL A 268 -20.11 -7.43 -8.21
N PHE A 269 -20.62 -6.22 -7.94
CA PHE A 269 -21.17 -5.34 -8.97
C PHE A 269 -20.14 -4.99 -10.05
N LEU A 270 -18.95 -4.56 -9.64
CA LEU A 270 -17.87 -4.22 -10.57
C LEU A 270 -17.44 -5.43 -11.41
N PHE A 271 -17.33 -6.61 -10.79
CA PHE A 271 -17.02 -7.84 -11.52
C PHE A 271 -18.09 -8.15 -12.56
N GLY A 272 -19.37 -8.08 -12.18
CA GLY A 272 -20.49 -8.29 -13.11
C GLY A 272 -20.50 -7.30 -14.27
N LEU A 273 -20.20 -6.02 -14.00
CA LEU A 273 -20.09 -4.99 -15.03
C LEU A 273 -18.94 -5.28 -16.01
N ILE A 274 -17.76 -5.63 -15.51
CA ILE A 274 -16.60 -5.98 -16.35
C ILE A 274 -16.90 -7.24 -17.18
N THR A 275 -17.47 -8.28 -16.59
CA THR A 275 -17.84 -9.51 -17.29
C THR A 275 -18.88 -9.25 -18.38
N SER A 276 -19.87 -8.39 -18.12
CA SER A 276 -20.86 -8.00 -19.13
C SER A 276 -20.23 -7.27 -20.31
N ILE A 277 -19.32 -6.33 -20.06
CA ILE A 277 -18.59 -5.63 -21.14
C ILE A 277 -17.77 -6.64 -21.96
N ILE A 278 -16.96 -7.48 -21.31
CA ILE A 278 -16.13 -8.48 -22.00
C ILE A 278 -16.99 -9.43 -22.83
N TYR A 279 -18.12 -9.90 -22.29
CA TYR A 279 -19.05 -10.78 -22.99
C TYR A 279 -19.62 -10.11 -24.26
N SER A 280 -20.07 -8.86 -24.15
CA SER A 280 -20.58 -8.10 -25.30
C SER A 280 -19.52 -7.92 -26.39
N LEU A 281 -18.25 -7.73 -26.01
CA LEU A 281 -17.14 -7.62 -26.96
C LEU A 281 -16.85 -8.92 -27.68
N ILE A 282 -16.83 -10.03 -26.94
CA ILE A 282 -16.65 -11.36 -27.53
C ILE A 282 -17.77 -11.64 -28.53
N GLN A 283 -19.02 -11.32 -28.19
CA GLN A 283 -20.17 -11.48 -29.08
C GLN A 283 -20.05 -10.60 -30.34
N ALA A 284 -19.62 -9.34 -30.20
CA ALA A 284 -19.42 -8.45 -31.34
C ALA A 284 -18.34 -8.98 -32.29
N ILE A 285 -17.19 -9.43 -31.73
CA ILE A 285 -16.11 -10.03 -32.51
C ILE A 285 -16.59 -11.28 -33.25
N ILE A 286 -17.30 -12.18 -32.57
CA ILE A 286 -17.84 -13.40 -33.18
C ILE A 286 -18.79 -13.05 -34.34
N LYS A 287 -19.69 -12.07 -34.17
CA LYS A 287 -20.61 -11.63 -35.23
C LYS A 287 -19.87 -11.08 -36.46
N ILE A 288 -18.79 -10.31 -36.25
CA ILE A 288 -17.95 -9.77 -37.33
C ILE A 288 -17.28 -10.92 -38.11
N PHE A 289 -16.79 -11.96 -37.41
CA PHE A 289 -16.19 -13.11 -38.09
C PHE A 289 -17.20 -13.95 -38.87
N ILE A 290 -18.39 -14.21 -38.30
CA ILE A 290 -19.43 -15.02 -38.95
C ILE A 290 -19.99 -14.32 -40.18
N ASN A 291 -20.23 -13.00 -40.14
CA ASN A 291 -20.82 -12.28 -41.27
C ASN A 291 -19.86 -12.08 -42.45
N ASN A 292 -18.56 -12.29 -42.25
CA ASN A 292 -17.53 -12.15 -43.28
C ASN A 292 -17.12 -13.50 -43.92
N ILE A 293 -17.72 -14.62 -43.50
CA ILE A 293 -17.58 -15.95 -44.10
C ILE A 293 -18.81 -16.23 -44.96
#